data_AF-A0A089QFD2-F1
#
_entry.id   AF-A0A089QFD2-F1
#
_cell.length_a   1.000
_cell.length_b   1.000
_cell.length_c   1.000
_cell.angle_alpha   90.00
_cell.angle_beta   90.00
_cell.angle_gamma   90.00
#
_symmetry.space_group_name_H-M   'P 1'
#
loop_
_entity.id
_entity.type
_entity.pdbx_description
1 polymer ?
#
loop_
_entity_poly.entity_id
_entity_poly.type
_entity_poly.pdbx_seq_one_letter_code
_entity_poly.pdbx_strand_id
1 'polypeptide(L)'
;MGINYIKLILGRDVEYEDKFKIHVPKIKEIIENGESEFMMKARPFTDSVRKIFSGMPEIVDEMEKQFPSLLLLAFDEEANNEVGELLTGNKILLSDYIIESLAYWVECDPEDFQLLPASKKIVSEKLDWIIDVEEYEKFADYIKVITLYQENPDLIAPKNVASNDRKLDIWKKVYAGRLQKQQNDNGGEFGDKILILQISTGSFMTADVIENLTYYQFVNMLNGYMEREAHMEELAFYTSSKFDTKNMKLTSWQSKVKLIKNNKN
;
A
#
# COMPACT_ATOMS: atom_id res chain seq x y z
N MET A 1 18.40 1.31 -6.89
CA MET A 1 17.57 1.80 -5.77
C MET A 1 17.72 0.85 -4.60
N GLY A 2 18.29 1.30 -3.47
CA GLY A 2 18.64 0.45 -2.35
C GLY A 2 17.90 0.85 -1.08
N ILE A 3 16.64 0.44 -0.92
CA ILE A 3 15.93 0.64 0.36
C ILE A 3 16.64 -0.18 1.43
N ASN A 4 17.06 0.49 2.50
CA ASN A 4 17.70 -0.17 3.64
C ASN A 4 16.63 -0.76 4.58
N TYR A 5 16.19 -1.97 4.27
CA TYR A 5 15.20 -2.71 5.06
C TYR A 5 15.63 -2.93 6.53
N ILE A 6 16.94 -2.91 6.83
CA ILE A 6 17.44 -2.99 8.20
C ILE A 6 17.16 -1.69 8.96
N LYS A 7 17.39 -0.52 8.35
CA LYS A 7 16.99 0.76 8.96
C LYS A 7 15.48 0.80 9.21
N LEU A 8 14.69 0.32 8.24
CA LEU A 8 13.23 0.35 8.30
C LEU A 8 12.65 -0.57 9.39
N ILE A 9 13.14 -1.81 9.54
CA ILE A 9 12.70 -2.70 10.64
C ILE A 9 13.17 -2.23 12.01
N LEU A 10 14.20 -1.36 12.06
CA LEU A 10 14.65 -0.69 13.29
C LEU A 10 13.88 0.61 13.56
N GLY A 11 12.84 0.92 12.77
CA GLY A 11 11.95 2.06 13.00
C GLY A 11 12.60 3.41 12.67
N ARG A 12 13.58 3.43 11.77
CA ARG A 12 14.23 4.66 11.30
C ARG A 12 13.64 5.12 9.98
N ASP A 13 13.62 6.43 9.79
CA ASP A 13 13.25 7.07 8.53
C ASP A 13 14.12 6.58 7.38
N VAL A 14 13.56 6.69 6.18
CA VAL A 14 14.25 6.31 4.96
C VAL A 14 14.90 7.55 4.35
N GLU A 15 16.22 7.53 4.20
CA GLU A 15 16.93 8.56 3.44
C GLU A 15 16.57 8.45 1.95
N TYR A 16 16.13 9.56 1.37
CA TYR A 16 15.82 9.67 -0.04
C TYR A 16 16.96 10.40 -0.75
N GLU A 17 17.83 9.61 -1.38
CA GLU A 17 18.95 10.07 -2.22
C GLU A 17 19.84 11.15 -1.59
N ASP A 18 20.07 11.06 -0.28
CA ASP A 18 20.84 12.03 0.51
C ASP A 18 20.25 13.47 0.50
N LYS A 19 19.03 13.68 -0.01
CA LYS A 19 18.36 14.99 -0.06
C LYS A 19 17.55 15.26 1.20
N PHE A 20 16.59 14.38 1.48
CA PHE A 20 15.65 14.49 2.59
C PHE A 20 15.27 13.11 3.10
N LYS A 21 14.44 13.07 4.14
CA LYS A 21 13.94 11.83 4.74
C LYS A 21 12.48 11.62 4.38
N ILE A 22 12.12 10.37 4.11
CA ILE A 22 10.73 9.93 4.05
C ILE A 22 10.33 9.51 5.47
N HIS A 23 9.31 10.19 5.97
CA HIS A 23 8.65 9.86 7.22
C HIS A 23 8.06 8.46 7.19
N VAL A 24 8.21 7.73 8.28
CA VAL A 24 7.65 6.39 8.43
C VAL A 24 6.69 6.42 9.62
N PRO A 25 5.37 6.58 9.37
CA PRO A 25 4.41 6.85 10.43
C PRO A 25 4.39 5.80 11.53
N LYS A 26 4.28 6.29 12.76
CA LYS A 26 4.09 5.44 13.95
C LYS A 26 2.63 5.06 14.12
N ILE A 27 2.40 3.95 14.83
CA ILE A 27 1.05 3.50 15.18
C ILE A 27 0.25 4.59 15.89
N LYS A 28 0.85 5.31 16.85
CA LYS A 28 0.17 6.43 17.52
C LYS A 28 -0.29 7.52 16.55
N GLU A 29 0.53 7.89 15.56
CA GLU A 29 0.23 8.95 14.60
C GLU A 29 -0.91 8.53 13.67
N ILE A 30 -0.96 7.25 13.30
CA ILE A 30 -2.04 6.67 12.49
C ILE A 30 -3.35 6.66 13.28
N ILE A 31 -3.31 6.34 14.58
CA ILE A 31 -4.50 6.33 15.43
C ILE A 31 -5.02 7.76 15.67
N GLU A 32 -4.12 8.71 15.96
CA GLU A 32 -4.47 10.11 16.21
C GLU A 32 -5.09 10.79 14.98
N ASN A 33 -4.53 10.53 13.78
CA ASN A 33 -5.05 11.09 12.52
C ASN A 33 -6.18 10.26 11.89
N GLY A 34 -6.32 9.00 12.29
CA GLY A 34 -7.25 8.03 11.73
C GLY A 34 -6.60 7.13 10.65
N GLU A 35 -6.88 5.82 10.71
CA GLU A 35 -6.37 4.84 9.74
C GLU A 35 -6.77 5.18 8.31
N SER A 36 -8.01 5.65 8.11
CA SER A 36 -8.50 6.10 6.81
C SER A 36 -7.65 7.23 6.23
N GLU A 37 -7.23 8.19 7.05
CA GLU A 37 -6.41 9.32 6.59
C GLU A 37 -5.01 8.84 6.18
N PHE A 38 -4.38 7.96 6.97
CA PHE A 38 -3.11 7.33 6.61
C PHE A 38 -3.20 6.58 5.26
N MET A 39 -4.25 5.77 5.09
CA MET A 39 -4.49 5.04 3.84
C MET A 39 -4.77 6.01 2.68
N MET A 40 -5.43 7.13 2.92
CA MET A 40 -5.61 8.19 1.93
C MET A 40 -4.26 8.81 1.54
N LYS A 41 -3.35 9.13 2.46
CA LYS A 41 -2.04 9.69 2.07
C LYS A 41 -1.13 8.68 1.35
N ALA A 42 -1.35 7.38 1.53
CA ALA A 42 -0.65 6.35 0.78
C ALA A 42 -1.16 6.17 -0.67
N ARG A 43 -2.48 6.34 -0.86
CA ARG A 43 -3.20 5.90 -2.06
C ARG A 43 -2.64 6.42 -3.39
N PRO A 44 -2.25 7.72 -3.55
CA PRO A 44 -1.70 8.20 -4.81
C PRO A 44 -0.44 7.44 -5.25
N PHE A 45 0.32 6.94 -4.29
CA PHE A 45 1.57 6.24 -4.53
C PHE A 45 1.41 4.73 -4.63
N THR A 46 0.27 4.17 -4.23
CA THR A 46 0.05 2.72 -4.25
C THR A 46 -0.89 2.29 -5.37
N ASP A 47 -1.89 3.09 -5.71
CA ASP A 47 -2.88 2.75 -6.72
C ASP A 47 -2.31 2.99 -8.12
N SER A 48 -2.47 2.00 -9.01
CA SER A 48 -2.18 2.15 -10.44
C SER A 48 -3.39 2.74 -11.18
N VAL A 49 -3.17 3.40 -12.32
CA VAL A 49 -4.26 3.91 -13.17
C VAL A 49 -5.25 2.79 -13.52
N ARG A 50 -4.74 1.61 -13.89
CA ARG A 50 -5.57 0.44 -14.16
C ARG A 50 -6.42 0.03 -12.95
N LYS A 51 -5.88 0.05 -11.73
CA LYS A 51 -6.65 -0.25 -10.51
C LYS A 51 -7.81 0.73 -10.33
N ILE A 52 -7.56 2.03 -10.50
CA ILE A 52 -8.59 3.09 -10.36
C ILE A 52 -9.74 2.86 -11.35
N PHE A 53 -9.42 2.60 -12.62
CA PHE A 53 -10.41 2.40 -13.67
C PHE A 53 -10.90 0.95 -13.80
N SER A 54 -10.54 0.04 -12.89
CA SER A 54 -10.98 -1.37 -12.96
C SER A 54 -12.49 -1.56 -12.81
N GLY A 55 -13.18 -0.60 -12.20
CA GLY A 55 -14.65 -0.53 -12.17
C GLY A 55 -15.30 -0.05 -13.48
N MET A 56 -14.50 0.51 -14.40
CA MET A 56 -14.91 1.02 -15.72
C MET A 56 -14.12 0.30 -16.83
N PRO A 57 -14.33 -1.03 -17.01
CA PRO A 57 -13.54 -1.85 -17.92
C PRO A 57 -13.62 -1.45 -19.39
N GLU A 58 -14.59 -0.62 -19.78
CA GLU A 58 -14.72 -0.05 -21.13
C GLU A 58 -13.56 0.87 -21.49
N ILE A 59 -13.06 1.63 -20.51
CA ILE A 59 -12.08 2.70 -20.74
C ILE A 59 -10.71 2.40 -20.10
N VAL A 60 -10.62 1.38 -19.24
CA VAL A 60 -9.41 1.08 -18.46
C VAL A 60 -8.15 0.89 -19.31
N ASP A 61 -8.26 0.23 -20.47
CA ASP A 61 -7.12 0.00 -21.37
C ASP A 61 -6.67 1.30 -22.07
N GLU A 62 -7.61 2.20 -22.38
CA GLU A 62 -7.34 3.50 -22.99
C GLU A 62 -6.69 4.44 -21.98
N MET A 63 -7.26 4.54 -20.78
CA MET A 63 -6.77 5.39 -19.70
C MET A 63 -5.35 5.00 -19.27
N GLU A 64 -5.06 3.71 -19.09
CA GLU A 64 -3.71 3.25 -18.74
C GLU A 64 -2.69 3.58 -19.85
N LYS A 65 -3.10 3.53 -21.12
CA LYS A 65 -2.22 3.83 -22.25
C LYS A 65 -1.94 5.33 -22.38
N GLN A 66 -2.96 6.17 -22.19
CA GLN A 66 -2.84 7.62 -22.30
C GLN A 66 -2.11 8.21 -21.07
N PHE A 67 -2.40 7.66 -19.89
CA PHE A 67 -1.86 8.09 -18.62
C PHE A 67 -1.25 6.89 -17.88
N PRO A 68 0.03 6.57 -18.12
CA PRO A 68 0.69 5.46 -17.45
C PRO A 68 0.94 5.68 -15.95
N SER A 69 0.79 6.92 -15.45
CA SER A 69 0.94 7.25 -14.02
C SER A 69 -0.16 8.21 -13.55
N LEU A 70 -0.45 8.18 -12.24
CA LEU A 70 -1.38 9.13 -11.62
C LEU A 70 -0.93 10.58 -11.75
N LEU A 71 0.39 10.82 -11.71
CA LEU A 71 0.93 12.16 -11.91
C LEU A 71 0.50 12.73 -13.26
N LEU A 72 0.47 11.93 -14.33
CA LEU A 72 0.04 12.40 -15.65
C LEU A 72 -1.46 12.69 -15.72
N LEU A 73 -2.30 11.93 -14.99
CA LEU A 73 -3.74 12.23 -14.85
C LEU A 73 -3.94 13.59 -14.17
N ALA A 74 -3.10 13.96 -13.20
CA ALA A 74 -3.21 15.22 -12.47
C ALA A 74 -2.94 16.46 -13.34
N PHE A 75 -2.33 16.30 -14.52
CA PHE A 75 -2.10 17.38 -15.48
C PHE A 75 -3.16 17.47 -16.59
N ASP A 76 -4.10 16.53 -16.63
CA ASP A 76 -5.24 16.57 -17.55
C ASP A 76 -6.42 17.24 -16.85
N GLU A 77 -7.07 18.21 -17.49
CA GLU A 77 -8.06 19.07 -16.82
C GLU A 77 -9.29 18.28 -16.35
N GLU A 78 -9.80 17.36 -17.18
CA GLU A 78 -10.99 16.56 -16.85
C GLU A 78 -10.61 15.46 -15.85
N ALA A 79 -9.55 14.70 -16.13
CA ALA A 79 -9.14 13.61 -15.25
C ALA A 79 -8.67 14.10 -13.87
N ASN A 80 -8.02 15.27 -13.77
CA ASN A 80 -7.59 15.84 -12.50
C ASN A 80 -8.77 16.10 -11.57
N ASN A 81 -9.92 16.53 -12.11
CA ASN A 81 -11.15 16.70 -11.34
C ASN A 81 -11.81 15.36 -11.02
N GLU A 82 -12.11 14.55 -12.04
CA GLU A 82 -12.90 13.34 -11.88
C GLU A 82 -12.21 12.28 -11.01
N VAL A 83 -10.91 12.08 -11.21
CA VAL A 83 -10.13 11.11 -10.44
C VAL A 83 -9.89 11.62 -9.02
N GLY A 84 -9.69 12.93 -8.85
CA GLY A 84 -9.59 13.53 -7.53
C GLY A 84 -10.85 13.29 -6.68
N GLU A 85 -12.02 13.51 -7.27
CA GLU A 85 -13.32 13.23 -6.62
C GLU A 85 -13.53 11.73 -6.37
N LEU A 86 -13.18 10.88 -7.32
CA LEU A 86 -13.28 9.43 -7.18
C LEU A 86 -12.41 8.88 -6.04
N LEU A 87 -11.19 9.40 -5.86
CA LEU A 87 -10.25 8.89 -4.86
C LEU A 87 -10.51 9.43 -3.46
N THR A 88 -10.95 10.68 -3.35
CA THR A 88 -11.14 11.35 -2.05
C THR A 88 -12.60 11.33 -1.57
N GLY A 89 -13.56 11.10 -2.46
CA GLY A 89 -14.99 11.25 -2.19
C GLY A 89 -15.44 12.71 -2.00
N ASN A 90 -14.53 13.66 -2.23
CA ASN A 90 -14.72 15.10 -2.06
C ASN A 90 -14.32 15.83 -3.35
N LYS A 91 -14.78 17.06 -3.54
CA LYS A 91 -14.41 17.88 -4.71
C LYS A 91 -13.00 18.47 -4.58
N ILE A 92 -11.99 17.61 -4.57
CA ILE A 92 -10.56 17.94 -4.48
C ILE A 92 -9.90 17.53 -5.79
N LEU A 93 -8.99 18.37 -6.30
CA LEU A 93 -8.19 18.04 -7.48
C LEU A 93 -7.18 16.93 -7.15
N LEU A 94 -6.95 16.02 -8.11
CA LEU A 94 -5.95 14.97 -7.97
C LEU A 94 -4.54 15.53 -7.70
N SER A 95 -4.20 16.65 -8.34
CA SER A 95 -2.93 17.37 -8.14
C SER A 95 -2.76 17.86 -6.70
N ASP A 96 -3.79 18.50 -6.13
CA ASP A 96 -3.78 18.94 -4.74
C ASP A 96 -3.65 17.74 -3.78
N TYR A 97 -4.39 16.67 -4.05
CA TYR A 97 -4.33 15.44 -3.26
C TYR A 97 -2.95 14.76 -3.32
N ILE A 98 -2.28 14.75 -4.49
CA ILE A 98 -0.89 14.28 -4.62
C ILE A 98 0.04 15.18 -3.80
N ILE A 99 -0.09 16.51 -3.88
CA ILE A 99 0.75 17.46 -3.15
C ILE A 99 0.58 17.30 -1.64
N GLU A 100 -0.64 17.21 -1.14
CA GLU A 100 -0.91 16.97 0.28
C GLU A 100 -0.30 15.65 0.75
N SER A 101 -0.36 14.62 -0.11
CA SER A 101 0.20 13.31 0.21
C SER A 101 1.73 13.35 0.20
N LEU A 102 2.36 14.06 -0.75
CA LEU A 102 3.81 14.31 -0.76
C LEU A 102 4.25 15.02 0.53
N ALA A 103 3.57 16.11 0.88
CA ALA A 103 3.83 16.92 2.07
C ALA A 103 3.76 16.08 3.36
N TYR A 104 2.77 15.20 3.47
CA TYR A 104 2.65 14.24 4.57
C TYR A 104 3.88 13.33 4.70
N TRP A 105 4.33 12.72 3.60
CA TRP A 105 5.42 11.74 3.64
C TRP A 105 6.81 12.36 3.86
N VAL A 106 6.97 13.66 3.66
CA VAL A 106 8.25 14.35 3.85
C VAL A 106 8.21 15.39 4.98
N GLU A 107 7.11 15.42 5.75
CA GLU A 107 6.87 16.35 6.87
C GLU A 107 7.12 17.82 6.53
N CYS A 108 6.52 18.29 5.44
CA CYS A 108 6.53 19.70 5.06
C CYS A 108 5.12 20.21 4.77
N ASP A 109 5.01 21.50 4.41
CA ASP A 109 3.72 22.11 4.14
C ASP A 109 3.35 21.89 2.65
N PRO A 110 2.07 21.68 2.30
CA PRO A 110 1.63 21.56 0.90
C PRO A 110 2.05 22.76 0.03
N GLU A 111 2.11 23.96 0.61
CA GLU A 111 2.54 25.20 -0.04
C GLU A 111 4.02 25.19 -0.45
N ASP A 112 4.83 24.27 0.10
CA ASP A 112 6.23 24.08 -0.31
C ASP A 112 6.35 23.39 -1.68
N PHE A 113 5.24 22.97 -2.29
CA PHE A 113 5.19 22.37 -3.62
C PHE A 113 4.48 23.26 -4.61
N GLN A 114 5.06 23.36 -5.80
CA GLN A 114 4.49 24.09 -6.92
C GLN A 114 4.24 23.15 -8.10
N LEU A 115 3.01 23.18 -8.62
CA LEU A 115 2.64 22.50 -9.85
C LEU A 115 3.11 23.31 -11.07
N LEU A 116 3.77 22.66 -12.03
CA LEU A 116 4.23 23.25 -13.30
C LEU A 116 3.56 22.57 -14.50
N PRO A 117 2.32 22.97 -14.88
CA PRO A 117 1.51 22.28 -15.87
C PRO A 117 2.18 22.13 -17.24
N ALA A 118 2.85 23.18 -17.72
CA ALA A 118 3.50 23.18 -19.03
C ALA A 118 4.60 22.11 -19.16
N SER A 119 5.26 21.78 -18.04
CA SER A 119 6.33 20.77 -17.99
C SER A 119 5.87 19.42 -17.44
N LYS A 120 4.63 19.31 -16.95
CA LYS A 120 4.07 18.15 -16.25
C LYS A 120 4.94 17.72 -15.05
N LYS A 121 5.34 18.68 -14.22
CA LYS A 121 6.20 18.47 -13.05
C LYS A 121 5.63 19.12 -11.80
N ILE A 122 6.00 18.57 -10.65
CA ILE A 122 5.85 19.23 -9.35
C ILE A 122 7.27 19.59 -8.86
N VAL A 123 7.46 20.76 -8.27
CA VAL A 123 8.75 21.19 -7.73
C VAL A 123 8.62 21.62 -6.29
N SER A 124 9.63 21.32 -5.47
CA SER A 124 9.79 21.89 -4.13
C SER A 124 11.17 22.52 -4.02
N GLU A 125 11.21 23.85 -3.94
CA GLU A 125 12.47 24.59 -3.76
C GLU A 125 13.08 24.32 -2.39
N LYS A 126 12.25 24.17 -1.35
CA LYS A 126 12.67 23.87 0.03
C LYS A 126 13.44 22.56 0.13
N LEU A 127 13.05 21.55 -0.65
CA LEU A 127 13.66 20.22 -0.64
C LEU A 127 14.67 20.00 -1.77
N ASP A 128 14.89 21.00 -2.65
CA ASP A 128 15.64 20.85 -3.90
C ASP A 128 15.19 19.60 -4.70
N TRP A 129 13.88 19.52 -4.93
CA TRP A 129 13.25 18.33 -5.48
C TRP A 129 12.37 18.66 -6.69
N ILE A 130 12.61 17.95 -7.80
CA ILE A 130 11.85 18.06 -9.03
C ILE A 130 11.23 16.68 -9.29
N ILE A 131 9.90 16.64 -9.34
CA ILE A 131 9.12 15.43 -9.46
C ILE A 131 8.53 15.39 -10.87
N ASP A 132 9.14 14.59 -11.73
CA ASP A 132 8.56 14.12 -12.97
C ASP A 132 8.02 12.69 -12.81
N VAL A 133 7.62 12.06 -13.90
CA VAL A 133 7.02 10.71 -13.86
C VAL A 133 7.98 9.67 -13.31
N GLU A 134 9.26 9.71 -13.69
CA GLU A 134 10.23 8.72 -13.23
C GLU A 134 10.52 8.88 -11.74
N GLU A 135 10.69 10.12 -11.29
CA GLU A 135 10.90 10.42 -9.88
C GLU A 135 9.65 10.12 -9.03
N TYR A 136 8.46 10.37 -9.56
CA TYR A 136 7.19 10.00 -8.92
C TYR A 136 7.07 8.49 -8.70
N GLU A 137 7.29 7.68 -9.73
CA GLU A 137 7.22 6.21 -9.61
C GLU A 137 8.28 5.66 -8.64
N LYS A 138 9.45 6.27 -8.64
CA LYS A 138 10.51 5.93 -7.69
C LYS A 138 10.15 6.32 -6.27
N PHE A 139 9.56 7.49 -6.03
CA PHE A 139 9.05 7.85 -4.70
C PHE A 139 7.91 6.89 -4.28
N ALA A 140 7.03 6.55 -5.22
CA ALA A 140 5.93 5.62 -5.01
C ALA A 140 6.41 4.22 -4.58
N ASP A 141 7.53 3.74 -5.14
CA ASP A 141 8.18 2.51 -4.72
C ASP A 141 8.59 2.52 -3.24
N TYR A 142 9.04 3.66 -2.68
CA TYR A 142 9.33 3.78 -1.25
C TYR A 142 8.06 3.68 -0.41
N ILE A 143 6.99 4.39 -0.81
CA ILE A 143 5.72 4.38 -0.08
C ILE A 143 5.08 2.99 -0.09
N LYS A 144 5.09 2.29 -1.22
CA LYS A 144 4.63 0.89 -1.33
C LYS A 144 5.39 -0.02 -0.36
N VAL A 145 6.70 0.19 -0.19
CA VAL A 145 7.49 -0.60 0.79
C VAL A 145 7.14 -0.25 2.23
N ILE A 146 7.04 1.04 2.57
CA ILE A 146 6.71 1.49 3.93
C ILE A 146 5.35 0.97 4.36
N THR A 147 4.38 1.03 3.44
CA THR A 147 2.99 0.58 3.66
C THR A 147 2.80 -0.92 3.44
N LEU A 148 3.85 -1.65 3.04
CA LEU A 148 3.78 -3.07 2.67
C LEU A 148 2.66 -3.37 1.67
N TYR A 149 2.40 -2.41 0.79
CA TYR A 149 1.29 -2.48 -0.13
C TYR A 149 1.45 -3.67 -1.08
N GLN A 150 0.41 -4.48 -1.16
CA GLN A 150 0.29 -5.57 -2.13
C GLN A 150 -0.95 -5.33 -2.96
N GLU A 151 -0.77 -5.26 -4.28
CA GLU A 151 -1.91 -5.21 -5.19
C GLU A 151 -2.74 -6.48 -5.05
N ASN A 152 -4.06 -6.32 -4.94
CA ASN A 152 -4.99 -7.43 -5.03
C ASN A 152 -5.32 -7.67 -6.51
N PRO A 153 -4.77 -8.72 -7.16
CA PRO A 153 -4.97 -8.96 -8.58
C PRO A 153 -6.43 -9.28 -8.93
N ASP A 154 -7.24 -9.73 -7.97
CA ASP A 154 -8.66 -9.99 -8.19
C ASP A 154 -9.45 -8.70 -8.50
N LEU A 155 -8.95 -7.55 -8.08
CA LEU A 155 -9.60 -6.25 -8.28
C LEU A 155 -8.98 -5.43 -9.41
N ILE A 156 -8.03 -6.01 -10.15
CA ILE A 156 -7.35 -5.34 -11.26
C ILE A 156 -7.84 -5.96 -12.55
N ALA A 157 -8.41 -5.11 -13.42
CA ALA A 157 -8.91 -5.54 -14.71
C ALA A 157 -7.79 -6.18 -15.54
N PRO A 158 -8.04 -7.29 -16.25
CA PRO A 158 -7.03 -7.93 -17.10
C PRO A 158 -6.71 -7.06 -18.33
N LYS A 159 -5.50 -7.17 -18.88
CA LYS A 159 -5.11 -6.41 -20.09
C LYS A 159 -6.00 -6.75 -21.29
N ASN A 160 -6.32 -5.73 -22.08
CA ASN A 160 -7.16 -5.86 -23.28
C ASN A 160 -8.56 -6.42 -22.94
N VAL A 161 -9.15 -5.92 -21.85
CA VAL A 161 -10.52 -6.25 -21.45
C VAL A 161 -11.52 -5.44 -22.27
N ALA A 162 -11.21 -4.17 -22.57
CA ALA A 162 -12.06 -3.27 -23.35
C ALA A 162 -12.22 -3.72 -24.80
N SER A 163 -11.21 -4.40 -25.34
CA SER A 163 -11.18 -4.85 -26.73
C SER A 163 -11.98 -6.15 -26.99
N ASN A 164 -12.68 -6.70 -26.00
CA ASN A 164 -13.43 -7.95 -26.14
C ASN A 164 -14.70 -7.97 -25.29
N ASP A 165 -15.85 -7.86 -25.94
CA ASP A 165 -17.18 -7.80 -25.31
C ASP A 165 -17.43 -8.94 -24.30
N ARG A 166 -16.96 -10.15 -24.60
CA ARG A 166 -17.12 -11.30 -23.71
C ARG A 166 -16.25 -11.18 -22.47
N LYS A 167 -15.00 -10.71 -22.60
CA LYS A 167 -14.13 -10.46 -21.43
C LYS A 167 -14.69 -9.33 -20.57
N LEU A 168 -15.22 -8.29 -21.21
CA LEU A 168 -15.83 -7.14 -20.55
C LEU A 168 -17.06 -7.56 -19.73
N ASP A 169 -17.99 -8.32 -20.30
CA ASP A 169 -19.17 -8.82 -19.58
C ASP A 169 -18.80 -9.73 -18.40
N ILE A 170 -17.82 -10.62 -18.60
CA ILE A 170 -17.31 -11.48 -17.52
C ILE A 170 -16.68 -10.64 -16.40
N TRP A 171 -15.84 -9.67 -16.74
CA TRP A 171 -15.17 -8.84 -15.75
C TRP A 171 -16.17 -8.06 -14.89
N LYS A 172 -17.16 -7.40 -15.50
CA LYS A 172 -18.20 -6.66 -14.76
C LYS A 172 -18.90 -7.52 -13.71
N LYS A 173 -19.31 -8.73 -14.10
CA LYS A 173 -20.01 -9.68 -13.21
C LYS A 173 -19.11 -10.15 -12.07
N VAL A 174 -17.85 -10.46 -12.38
CA VAL A 174 -16.88 -10.97 -11.40
C VAL A 174 -16.40 -9.88 -10.46
N TYR A 175 -16.12 -8.67 -10.97
CA TYR A 175 -15.61 -7.53 -10.20
C TYR A 175 -16.59 -7.12 -9.10
N ALA A 176 -17.89 -6.98 -9.41
CA ALA A 176 -18.91 -6.65 -8.42
C ALA A 176 -18.97 -7.68 -7.27
N GLY A 177 -18.92 -8.97 -7.60
CA GLY A 177 -18.90 -10.04 -6.59
C GLY A 177 -17.64 -10.04 -5.73
N ARG A 178 -16.48 -9.75 -6.33
CA ARG A 178 -15.20 -9.64 -5.62
C ARG A 178 -15.16 -8.42 -4.71
N LEU A 179 -15.68 -7.28 -5.15
CA LEU A 179 -15.77 -6.06 -4.36
C LEU A 179 -16.67 -6.27 -3.13
N GLN A 180 -17.83 -6.91 -3.32
CA GLN A 180 -18.72 -7.25 -2.21
C GLN A 180 -18.05 -8.21 -1.21
N LYS A 181 -17.34 -9.22 -1.72
CA LYS A 181 -16.58 -10.13 -0.87
C LYS A 181 -15.52 -9.40 -0.06
N GLN A 182 -14.76 -8.49 -0.68
CA GLN A 182 -13.74 -7.70 0.02
C GLN A 182 -14.36 -6.81 1.12
N GLN A 183 -15.48 -6.15 0.85
CA GLN A 183 -16.17 -5.34 1.85
C GLN A 183 -16.61 -6.18 3.07
N ASN A 184 -16.98 -7.44 2.85
CA ASN A 184 -17.35 -8.37 3.92
C ASN A 184 -16.13 -9.03 4.59
N ASP A 185 -15.04 -9.23 3.83
CA ASP A 185 -13.78 -9.88 4.26
C ASP A 185 -12.78 -8.88 4.87
N ASN A 186 -13.14 -7.61 5.06
CA ASN A 186 -12.36 -6.62 5.82
C ASN A 186 -12.27 -6.99 7.33
N GLY A 187 -11.95 -8.25 7.64
CA GLY A 187 -10.65 -8.60 8.21
C GLY A 187 -10.12 -7.69 9.30
N GLY A 188 -10.86 -7.59 10.40
CA GLY A 188 -10.44 -7.04 11.69
C GLY A 188 -10.13 -5.54 11.66
N GLU A 189 -10.73 -4.79 12.57
CA GLU A 189 -10.35 -3.39 12.77
C GLU A 189 -8.87 -3.29 13.17
N PHE A 190 -8.25 -2.13 12.99
CA PHE A 190 -6.86 -1.92 13.43
C PHE A 190 -6.63 -2.31 14.90
N GLY A 191 -7.66 -2.11 15.74
CA GLY A 191 -7.69 -2.58 17.12
C GLY A 191 -7.58 -4.10 17.27
N ASP A 192 -8.23 -4.88 16.40
CA ASP A 192 -8.13 -6.34 16.40
C ASP A 192 -6.70 -6.79 16.07
N LYS A 193 -6.04 -6.12 15.13
CA LYS A 193 -4.64 -6.42 14.78
C LYS A 193 -3.70 -6.13 15.95
N ILE A 194 -3.92 -5.03 16.68
CA ILE A 194 -3.18 -4.69 17.89
C ILE A 194 -3.41 -5.75 18.98
N LEU A 195 -4.66 -6.15 19.20
CA LEU A 195 -5.03 -7.15 20.19
C LEU A 195 -4.41 -8.52 19.87
N ILE A 196 -4.47 -8.95 18.61
CA ILE A 196 -3.82 -10.20 18.14
C ILE A 196 -2.34 -10.13 18.46
N LEU A 197 -1.65 -9.04 18.11
CA LEU A 197 -0.22 -8.90 18.41
C LEU A 197 0.07 -9.01 19.91
N GLN A 198 -0.73 -8.34 20.76
CA GLN A 198 -0.58 -8.40 22.22
C GLN A 198 -0.74 -9.83 22.75
N ILE A 199 -1.73 -10.58 22.25
CA ILE A 199 -1.99 -11.96 22.68
C ILE A 199 -0.91 -12.92 22.17
N SER A 200 -0.50 -12.80 20.91
CA SER A 200 0.47 -13.70 20.26
C SER A 200 1.90 -13.50 20.77
N THR A 201 2.22 -12.32 21.32
CA THR A 201 3.51 -12.09 21.97
C THR A 201 3.61 -12.91 23.25
N GLY A 202 4.42 -13.98 23.25
CA GLY A 202 4.62 -14.84 24.44
C GLY A 202 5.28 -14.13 25.64
N SER A 203 5.61 -12.84 25.48
CA SER A 203 6.03 -11.90 26.52
C SER A 203 5.17 -10.65 26.36
N PHE A 204 4.65 -10.10 27.46
CA PHE A 204 3.73 -8.96 27.45
C PHE A 204 4.34 -7.75 26.70
N MET A 205 3.82 -7.45 25.51
CA MET A 205 4.10 -6.20 24.81
C MET A 205 3.14 -5.13 25.33
N THR A 206 3.67 -4.09 25.96
CA THR A 206 2.86 -2.97 26.46
C THR A 206 2.28 -2.16 25.29
N ALA A 207 1.15 -1.50 25.53
CA ALA A 207 0.56 -0.57 24.56
C ALA A 207 1.56 0.51 24.12
N ASP A 208 2.34 1.07 25.05
CA ASP A 208 3.39 2.06 24.77
C ASP A 208 4.43 1.58 23.76
N VAL A 209 4.77 0.28 23.77
CA VAL A 209 5.70 -0.28 22.78
C VAL A 209 5.04 -0.31 21.41
N ILE A 210 3.79 -0.76 21.32
CA ILE A 210 3.04 -0.86 20.07
C ILE A 210 2.84 0.52 19.45
N GLU A 211 2.45 1.52 20.25
CA GLU A 211 2.25 2.90 19.81
C GLU A 211 3.51 3.51 19.15
N ASN A 212 4.69 3.09 19.61
CA ASN A 212 5.97 3.57 19.10
C ASN A 212 6.54 2.77 17.92
N LEU A 213 5.92 1.64 17.56
CA LEU A 213 6.27 0.93 16.34
C LEU A 213 5.89 1.77 15.12
N THR A 214 6.69 1.70 14.06
CA THR A 214 6.24 2.16 12.75
C THR A 214 5.24 1.17 12.17
N TYR A 215 4.40 1.64 11.23
CA TYR A 215 3.47 0.75 10.51
C TYR A 215 4.18 -0.47 9.90
N TYR A 216 5.34 -0.24 9.27
CA TYR A 216 6.16 -1.30 8.69
C TYR A 216 6.58 -2.35 9.73
N GLN A 217 7.04 -1.91 10.91
CA GLN A 217 7.43 -2.81 11.99
C GLN A 217 6.24 -3.61 12.49
N PHE A 218 5.13 -2.93 12.78
CA PHE A 218 3.91 -3.55 13.31
C PHE A 218 3.41 -4.68 12.41
N VAL A 219 3.26 -4.42 11.11
CA VAL A 219 2.74 -5.42 10.16
C VAL A 219 3.73 -6.57 9.95
N ASN A 220 5.05 -6.31 9.87
CA ASN A 220 6.04 -7.41 9.78
C ASN A 220 6.04 -8.28 11.03
N MET A 221 5.91 -7.68 12.22
CA MET A 221 5.83 -8.41 13.48
C MET A 221 4.56 -9.28 13.53
N LEU A 222 3.41 -8.69 13.20
CA LEU A 222 2.12 -9.41 13.15
C LEU A 222 2.21 -10.63 12.22
N ASN A 223 2.72 -10.44 10.99
CA ASN A 223 2.89 -11.55 10.04
C ASN A 223 3.85 -12.63 10.58
N GLY A 224 4.96 -12.23 11.22
CA GLY A 224 5.89 -13.18 11.84
C GLY A 224 5.25 -14.02 12.95
N TYR A 225 4.35 -13.41 13.74
CA TYR A 225 3.60 -14.13 14.77
C TYR A 225 2.55 -15.07 14.18
N MET A 226 1.79 -14.62 13.19
CA MET A 226 0.78 -15.44 12.50
C MET A 226 1.40 -16.68 11.84
N GLU A 227 2.55 -16.52 11.17
CA GLU A 227 3.30 -17.65 10.58
C GLU A 227 3.79 -18.65 11.63
N ARG A 228 4.22 -18.14 12.80
CA ARG A 228 4.63 -19.00 13.91
C ARG A 228 3.43 -19.77 14.48
N GLU A 229 2.28 -19.12 14.67
CA GLU A 229 1.06 -19.77 15.15
C GLU A 229 0.54 -20.82 14.17
N ALA A 230 0.44 -20.50 12.88
CA ALA A 230 0.04 -21.45 11.85
C ALA A 230 0.95 -22.68 11.82
N HIS A 231 2.27 -22.50 11.98
CA HIS A 231 3.21 -23.62 12.11
C HIS A 231 2.96 -24.47 13.37
N MET A 232 2.59 -23.85 14.51
CA MET A 232 2.29 -24.59 15.74
C MET A 232 0.98 -25.40 15.61
N GLU A 233 -0.04 -24.84 14.94
CA GLU A 233 -1.27 -25.55 14.61
C GLU A 233 -1.00 -26.72 13.65
N GLU A 234 -0.20 -26.50 12.60
CA GLU A 234 0.25 -27.53 11.66
C GLU A 234 0.97 -28.67 12.40
N LEU A 235 1.87 -28.34 13.33
CA LEU A 235 2.57 -29.33 14.16
C LEU A 235 1.62 -30.09 15.10
N ALA A 236 0.66 -29.42 15.73
CA ALA A 236 -0.35 -30.06 16.58
C ALA A 236 -1.23 -31.04 15.78
N PHE A 237 -1.62 -30.65 14.57
CA PHE A 237 -2.39 -31.51 13.67
C PHE A 237 -1.60 -32.77 13.28
N TYR A 238 -0.32 -32.62 12.96
CA TYR A 238 0.53 -33.73 12.55
C TYR A 238 1.00 -34.65 13.69
N THR A 239 1.00 -34.15 14.93
CA THR A 239 1.26 -34.96 16.12
C THR A 239 0.00 -35.66 16.66
N SER A 240 -1.16 -35.43 16.03
CA SER A 240 -2.41 -36.12 16.33
C SER A 240 -2.34 -37.60 15.94
N SER A 241 -2.82 -38.46 16.84
CA SER A 241 -2.77 -39.93 16.72
C SER A 241 -3.52 -40.52 15.52
N LYS A 242 -4.23 -39.70 14.75
CA LYS A 242 -5.04 -40.11 13.59
C LYS A 242 -4.42 -39.76 12.23
N PHE A 243 -3.23 -39.14 12.18
CA PHE A 243 -2.66 -38.63 10.94
C PHE A 243 -1.51 -39.51 10.41
N ASP A 244 -1.54 -39.86 9.11
CA ASP A 244 -0.47 -40.63 8.44
C ASP A 244 0.69 -39.70 8.06
N THR A 245 1.81 -39.84 8.76
CA THR A 245 2.99 -38.95 8.68
C THR A 245 3.98 -39.33 7.58
N LYS A 246 3.69 -40.35 6.76
CA LYS A 246 4.64 -40.91 5.77
C LYS A 246 5.18 -39.92 4.73
N ASN A 247 4.45 -38.86 4.40
CA ASN A 247 4.84 -37.87 3.38
C ASN A 247 5.10 -36.47 3.95
N MET A 248 5.33 -36.37 5.25
CA MET A 248 5.36 -35.10 5.95
C MET A 248 6.69 -34.35 5.76
N LYS A 249 6.63 -33.06 5.43
CA LYS A 249 7.77 -32.14 5.37
C LYS A 249 7.50 -30.92 6.25
N LEU A 250 7.73 -31.06 7.55
CA LEU A 250 7.75 -29.90 8.45
C LEU A 250 8.94 -29.01 8.06
N THR A 251 8.63 -27.84 7.51
CA THR A 251 9.61 -26.79 7.28
C THR A 251 9.56 -25.84 8.46
N SER A 252 10.73 -25.58 9.06
CA SER A 252 10.83 -24.71 10.23
C SER A 252 10.27 -23.32 9.92
N TRP A 253 9.47 -22.77 10.84
CA TRP A 253 8.88 -21.43 10.67
C TRP A 253 9.95 -20.35 10.47
N GLN A 254 11.15 -20.51 11.03
CA GLN A 254 12.28 -19.60 10.82
C GLN A 254 12.71 -19.50 9.35
N SER A 255 12.46 -20.53 8.55
CA SER A 255 12.72 -20.51 7.10
C SER A 255 11.63 -19.77 6.29
N LYS A 256 10.43 -19.66 6.87
CA LYS A 256 9.26 -18.99 6.28
C LYS A 256 9.20 -17.50 6.66
N VAL A 257 9.54 -17.17 7.91
CA VAL A 257 9.55 -15.77 8.39
C VAL A 257 10.67 -14.99 7.71
N LYS A 258 10.28 -14.02 6.89
CA LYS A 258 11.16 -13.08 6.21
C LYS A 258 10.54 -11.71 6.30
N LEU A 259 11.39 -10.68 6.35
CA LEU A 259 10.92 -9.32 6.15
C LEU A 259 10.22 -9.23 4.79
N ILE A 260 9.04 -8.64 4.79
CA ILE A 260 8.34 -8.32 3.56
C ILE A 260 9.15 -7.23 2.87
N LYS A 261 9.60 -7.56 1.66
CA LYS A 261 10.33 -6.69 0.76
C LYS A 261 9.50 -6.54 -0.51
N ASN A 262 9.63 -5.41 -1.20
CA ASN A 262 9.09 -5.35 -2.55
C ASN A 262 9.86 -6.34 -3.41
N ASN A 263 9.21 -7.43 -3.83
CA ASN A 263 9.70 -8.28 -4.88
C ASN A 263 9.46 -7.52 -6.19
N LYS A 264 10.50 -6.85 -6.70
CA LYS A 264 10.52 -6.49 -8.12
C LYS A 264 10.61 -7.80 -8.89
N ASN A 265 9.48 -8.28 -9.39
CA ASN A 265 9.43 -9.22 -10.52
C ASN A 265 9.41 -8.40 -11.80
#